data_AF-A0AB39TD24-F1
#
_entry.id   AF-A0AB39TD24-F1
#
_cell.length_a   1.000
_cell.length_b   1.000
_cell.length_c   1.000
_cell.angle_alpha   90.00
_cell.angle_beta   90.00
_cell.angle_gamma   90.00
#
_symmetry.space_group_name_H-M   'P 1'
#
loop_
_entity.id
_entity.type
_entity.pdbx_description
1 polymer ?
#
loop_
_entity_poly.entity_id
_entity_poly.type
_entity_poly.pdbx_seq_one_letter_code
_entity_poly.pdbx_strand_id
1 'polypeptide(L)'
;MTTCDVGQFFDHGMLCWGTEGRCADCPNTWCEQDSGPVTPENIRQALLQTHGTARLRLSEDMPNIVPVLQALRDARGRCLGDVRAQAKQLAENGLTGTLVEMEVLAIHLRVRAVEVIVAPAE
;
A
#
# COMPACT_ATOMS: atom_id res chain seq x y z
N MET A 1 -4.77 30.65 -2.13
CA MET A 1 -5.12 29.24 -1.85
C MET A 1 -4.02 28.38 -2.44
N THR A 2 -3.23 27.76 -1.58
CA THR A 2 -2.09 26.92 -1.98
C THR A 2 -2.62 25.60 -2.56
N THR A 3 -2.14 25.19 -3.73
CA THR A 3 -2.47 23.86 -4.29
C THR A 3 -1.45 22.86 -3.78
N CYS A 4 -1.92 21.74 -3.24
CA CYS A 4 -1.08 20.66 -2.71
C CYS A 4 -1.62 19.34 -3.26
N ASP A 5 -0.79 18.64 -4.02
CA ASP A 5 -1.04 17.30 -4.54
C ASP A 5 -0.28 16.29 -3.69
N VAL A 6 -0.84 15.09 -3.57
CA VAL A 6 -0.25 14.00 -2.78
C VAL A 6 -0.07 12.76 -3.65
N GLY A 7 1.02 12.03 -3.40
CA GLY A 7 1.37 10.85 -4.16
C GLY A 7 1.90 9.71 -3.30
N GLN A 8 1.78 8.50 -3.84
CA GLN A 8 2.43 7.30 -3.34
C GLN A 8 3.13 6.60 -4.51
N PHE A 9 4.26 5.97 -4.22
CA PHE A 9 5.02 5.19 -5.18
C PHE A 9 5.81 4.10 -4.48
N PHE A 10 6.29 3.14 -5.26
CA PHE A 10 7.18 2.09 -4.79
C PHE A 10 8.57 2.32 -5.34
N ASP A 11 9.56 2.39 -4.45
CA ASP A 11 10.96 2.59 -4.81
C ASP A 11 11.84 1.57 -4.09
N HIS A 12 12.65 0.82 -4.84
CA HIS A 12 13.62 -0.15 -4.29
C HIS A 12 13.13 -1.08 -3.15
N GLY A 13 11.87 -1.52 -3.16
CA GLY A 13 11.35 -2.37 -2.09
C GLY A 13 10.62 -1.62 -0.97
N MET A 14 10.50 -0.30 -1.10
CA MET A 14 9.96 0.57 -0.06
C MET A 14 8.76 1.36 -0.56
N LEU A 15 7.75 1.46 0.30
CA LEU A 15 6.62 2.35 0.09
C LEU A 15 7.06 3.78 0.41
N CYS A 16 6.91 4.66 -0.56
CA CYS A 16 7.25 6.07 -0.47
C CYS A 16 6.00 6.91 -0.72
N TRP A 17 5.99 8.10 -0.15
CA TRP A 17 4.94 9.07 -0.35
C TRP A 17 5.53 10.48 -0.42
N GLY A 18 4.76 11.40 -0.98
CA GLY A 18 5.15 12.78 -1.01
C GLY A 18 3.99 13.73 -1.14
N THR A 19 4.29 14.99 -0.87
CA THR A 19 3.42 16.11 -1.15
C THR A 19 4.17 17.07 -2.04
N GLU A 20 3.50 17.58 -3.06
CA GLU A 20 4.02 18.63 -3.91
C GLU A 20 3.04 19.79 -3.90
N GLY A 21 3.54 21.01 -4.01
CA GLY A 21 2.63 22.12 -4.11
C GLY A 21 3.29 23.42 -4.53
N ARG A 22 2.42 24.41 -4.75
CA ARG A 22 2.81 25.75 -5.18
C ARG A 22 2.13 26.82 -4.35
N CYS A 23 2.87 27.86 -4.02
CA CYS A 23 2.26 29.08 -3.50
C CYS A 23 1.39 29.73 -4.58
N ALA A 24 0.25 30.29 -4.20
CA ALA A 24 -0.59 31.05 -5.12
C ALA A 24 -0.04 32.46 -5.38
N ASP A 25 0.65 33.02 -4.39
CA ASP A 25 1.04 34.44 -4.36
C ASP A 25 2.49 34.65 -4.80
N CYS A 26 3.26 33.59 -4.98
CA CYS A 26 4.66 33.66 -5.39
C CYS A 26 5.07 32.43 -6.22
N PRO A 27 6.21 32.47 -6.95
CA PRO A 27 6.65 31.36 -7.78
C PRO A 27 7.23 30.18 -6.99
N ASN A 28 7.14 30.19 -5.65
CA ASN A 28 7.72 29.15 -4.83
C ASN A 28 6.93 27.84 -4.94
N THR A 29 7.67 26.75 -5.12
CA THR A 29 7.16 25.37 -5.15
C THR A 29 7.90 24.55 -4.11
N TRP A 30 7.25 23.54 -3.55
CA TRP A 30 7.91 22.58 -2.66
C TRP A 30 7.56 21.15 -3.06
N CYS A 31 8.46 20.23 -2.71
CA CYS A 31 8.26 18.80 -2.82
C CYS A 31 8.87 18.17 -1.57
N GLU A 32 8.04 17.48 -0.79
CA GLU A 32 8.44 16.74 0.39
C GLU A 32 8.18 15.26 0.13
N GLN A 33 9.16 14.42 0.44
CA GLN A 33 9.08 12.97 0.28
C GLN A 33 9.56 12.29 1.55
N ASP A 34 8.92 11.17 1.86
CA ASP A 34 9.29 10.30 2.97
C ASP A 34 8.91 8.84 2.65
N SER A 35 9.39 7.91 3.46
CA SER A 35 9.29 6.47 3.19
C SER A 35 9.13 5.66 4.46
N GLY A 36 8.50 4.49 4.36
CA GLY A 36 8.33 3.61 5.50
C GLY A 36 7.29 2.52 5.32
N PRO A 37 7.07 1.69 6.35
CA PRO A 37 6.18 0.52 6.27
C PRO A 37 4.69 0.88 6.26
N VAL A 38 4.34 2.11 6.63
CA VAL A 38 2.96 2.59 6.78
C VAL A 38 2.87 4.03 6.30
N THR A 39 2.00 4.27 5.33
CA THR A 39 1.66 5.62 4.88
C THR A 39 1.05 6.44 6.03
N PRO A 40 1.45 7.71 6.22
CA PRO A 40 0.76 8.64 7.09
C PRO A 40 -0.73 8.75 6.74
N GLU A 41 -1.59 8.76 7.75
CA GLU A 41 -3.03 8.64 7.58
C GLU A 41 -3.64 9.78 6.72
N ASN A 42 -3.12 11.00 6.85
CA ASN A 42 -3.58 12.14 6.05
C ASN A 42 -3.34 11.93 4.54
N ILE A 43 -2.18 11.39 4.16
CA ILE A 43 -1.84 11.09 2.77
C ILE A 43 -2.67 9.91 2.29
N ARG A 44 -2.78 8.86 3.11
CA ARG A 44 -3.59 7.67 2.81
C ARG A 44 -5.04 8.07 2.51
N GLN A 45 -5.67 8.90 3.34
CA GLN A 45 -7.05 9.32 3.14
C GLN A 45 -7.24 10.18 1.90
N ALA A 46 -6.33 11.12 1.63
CA ALA A 46 -6.38 11.93 0.41
C ALA A 46 -6.28 11.08 -0.86
N LEU A 47 -5.44 10.03 -0.85
CA LEU A 47 -5.32 9.09 -1.96
C LEU A 47 -6.55 8.20 -2.11
N LEU A 48 -7.12 7.70 -1.01
CA LEU A 48 -8.35 6.90 -1.04
C LEU A 48 -9.55 7.72 -1.53
N GLN A 49 -9.65 8.99 -1.15
CA GLN A 49 -10.71 9.88 -1.61
C GLN A 49 -10.59 10.17 -3.11
N THR A 50 -9.37 10.36 -3.61
CA THR A 50 -9.12 10.70 -5.02
C THR A 50 -9.23 9.50 -5.95
N HIS A 51 -8.70 8.34 -5.54
CA HIS A 51 -8.53 7.16 -6.40
C HIS A 51 -9.41 5.97 -6.03
N GLY A 52 -10.13 6.05 -4.90
CA GLY A 52 -10.88 4.93 -4.36
C GLY A 52 -10.00 3.90 -3.66
N THR A 53 -10.65 2.83 -3.20
CA THR A 53 -9.99 1.73 -2.51
C THR A 53 -9.60 0.64 -3.51
N ALA A 54 -8.42 0.04 -3.34
CA ALA A 54 -8.00 -1.18 -4.02
C ALA A 54 -8.11 -2.39 -3.09
N ARG A 55 -8.32 -3.57 -3.66
CA ARG A 55 -8.39 -4.85 -2.97
C ARG A 55 -7.41 -5.84 -3.56
N LEU A 56 -6.62 -6.47 -2.69
CA LEU A 56 -5.71 -7.57 -2.97
C LEU A 56 -6.39 -8.89 -2.58
N ARG A 57 -6.42 -9.86 -3.49
CA ARG A 57 -6.99 -11.21 -3.28
C ARG A 57 -6.02 -12.29 -3.75
N LEU A 58 -6.11 -13.48 -3.16
CA LEU A 58 -5.46 -14.67 -3.70
C LEU A 58 -6.15 -15.07 -5.01
N SER A 59 -5.36 -15.50 -6.01
CA SER A 59 -5.91 -15.99 -7.29
C SER A 59 -6.53 -17.38 -7.17
N GLU A 60 -6.01 -18.20 -6.25
CA GLU A 60 -6.40 -19.60 -6.04
C GLU A 60 -6.39 -19.92 -4.53
N ASP A 61 -7.01 -21.04 -4.16
CA ASP A 61 -6.95 -21.56 -2.79
C ASP A 61 -5.51 -21.93 -2.44
N MET A 62 -4.96 -21.27 -1.43
CA MET A 62 -3.58 -21.48 -1.02
C MET A 62 -3.41 -22.78 -0.21
N PRO A 63 -2.46 -23.65 -0.58
CA PRO A 63 -2.14 -24.84 0.21
C PRO A 63 -1.30 -24.53 1.46
N ASN A 64 -0.62 -23.37 1.55
CA ASN A 64 0.27 -23.03 2.67
C ASN A 64 0.27 -21.53 3.04
N ILE A 65 0.02 -21.23 4.32
CA ILE A 65 -0.03 -19.86 4.88
C ILE A 65 1.36 -19.22 5.12
N VAL A 66 2.43 -20.04 5.19
CA VAL A 66 3.77 -19.57 5.59
C VAL A 66 4.37 -18.52 4.63
N PRO A 67 4.32 -18.71 3.29
CA PRO A 67 4.82 -17.70 2.35
C PRO A 67 4.11 -16.35 2.47
N VAL A 68 2.81 -16.35 2.78
CA VAL A 68 2.04 -15.12 3.02
C VAL A 68 2.47 -14.41 4.28
N LEU A 69 2.66 -15.14 5.39
CA LEU A 69 3.14 -14.55 6.64
C LEU A 69 4.54 -13.94 6.49
N GLN A 70 5.41 -14.54 5.67
CA GLN A 70 6.71 -13.96 5.35
C GLN A 70 6.58 -12.69 4.51
N ALA A 71 5.77 -12.72 3.43
CA ALA A 71 5.55 -11.55 2.58
C ALA A 71 5.00 -10.34 3.37
N LEU A 72 3.98 -10.56 4.21
CA LEU A 72 3.34 -9.51 4.99
C LEU A 72 4.29 -8.90 6.04
N ARG A 73 5.12 -9.73 6.66
CA ARG A 73 6.12 -9.28 7.63
C ARG A 73 7.19 -8.43 6.97
N ASP A 74 7.69 -8.85 5.81
CA ASP A 74 8.75 -8.12 5.10
C ASP A 74 8.25 -6.80 4.53
N ALA A 75 6.98 -6.74 4.10
CA ALA A 75 6.40 -5.53 3.53
C ALA A 75 6.00 -4.46 4.56
N ARG A 76 5.63 -4.85 5.79
CA ARG A 76 5.02 -3.91 6.76
C ARG A 76 5.71 -3.85 8.12
N GLY A 77 6.75 -4.65 8.37
CA GLY A 77 7.54 -4.61 9.62
C GLY A 77 6.71 -4.78 10.91
N ARG A 78 5.51 -5.38 10.83
CA ARG A 78 4.55 -5.45 11.94
C ARG A 78 4.81 -6.60 12.89
N CYS A 79 4.20 -6.51 14.08
CA CYS A 79 4.16 -7.59 15.05
C CYS A 79 3.47 -8.84 14.47
N LEU A 80 3.84 -10.02 14.96
CA LEU A 80 3.38 -11.30 14.40
C LEU A 80 1.85 -11.51 14.54
N GLY A 81 1.23 -10.90 15.55
CA GLY A 81 -0.24 -10.93 15.74
C GLY A 81 -0.99 -10.23 14.61
N ASP A 82 -0.57 -9.01 14.26
CA ASP A 82 -1.15 -8.24 13.15
C ASP A 82 -0.96 -8.96 11.81
N VAL A 83 0.23 -9.50 11.59
CA VAL A 83 0.56 -10.24 10.36
C VAL A 83 -0.35 -11.47 10.21
N ARG A 84 -0.63 -12.19 11.30
CA ARG A 84 -1.52 -13.36 11.26
C ARG A 84 -2.97 -12.97 10.98
N ALA A 85 -3.45 -11.87 11.57
CA ALA A 85 -4.79 -11.36 11.30
C ALA A 85 -4.94 -10.94 9.83
N GLN A 86 -3.94 -10.25 9.28
CA GLN A 86 -3.92 -9.87 7.86
C GLN A 86 -3.86 -11.07 6.92
N ALA A 87 -3.06 -12.09 7.26
CA ALA A 87 -2.99 -13.32 6.46
C ALA A 87 -4.34 -14.04 6.41
N LYS A 88 -5.05 -14.10 7.54
CA LYS A 88 -6.41 -14.65 7.60
C LYS A 88 -7.39 -13.81 6.76
N GLN A 89 -7.34 -12.49 6.91
CA GLN A 89 -8.20 -11.59 6.13
C GLN A 89 -7.94 -11.71 4.62
N LEU A 90 -6.67 -11.83 4.21
CA LEU A 90 -6.28 -12.03 2.80
C LEU A 90 -6.87 -13.33 2.23
N ALA A 91 -6.85 -14.41 3.02
CA ALA A 91 -7.38 -15.70 2.62
C ALA A 91 -8.92 -15.71 2.54
N GLU A 92 -9.62 -14.93 3.36
CA GLU A 92 -11.08 -14.91 3.41
C GLU A 92 -11.69 -13.90 2.43
N ASN A 93 -11.32 -12.62 2.57
CA ASN A 93 -12.02 -11.50 1.91
C ASN A 93 -11.09 -10.66 1.03
N GLY A 94 -9.78 -10.85 1.16
CA GLY A 94 -8.77 -9.95 0.61
C GLY A 94 -8.44 -8.78 1.54
N LEU A 95 -7.30 -8.15 1.28
CA LEU A 95 -6.85 -6.93 1.97
C LEU A 95 -7.26 -5.70 1.17
N THR A 96 -7.54 -4.59 1.85
CA THR A 96 -7.89 -3.32 1.21
C THR A 96 -6.95 -2.19 1.62
N GLY A 97 -6.75 -1.25 0.71
CA GLY A 97 -5.94 -0.06 0.94
C GLY A 97 -5.82 0.78 -0.31
N THR A 98 -4.78 1.63 -0.39
CA THR A 98 -4.48 2.34 -1.63
C THR A 98 -3.97 1.35 -2.68
N LEU A 99 -4.05 1.73 -3.96
CA LEU A 99 -3.52 0.90 -5.05
C LEU A 99 -2.06 0.54 -4.83
N VAL A 100 -1.21 1.52 -4.48
CA VAL A 100 0.22 1.31 -4.27
C VAL A 100 0.47 0.36 -3.10
N GLU A 101 -0.22 0.54 -1.97
CA GLU A 101 -0.10 -0.38 -0.83
C GLU A 101 -0.45 -1.83 -1.19
N MET A 102 -1.45 -2.04 -2.06
CA MET A 102 -1.85 -3.38 -2.51
C MET A 102 -0.84 -3.97 -3.50
N GLU A 103 -0.32 -3.16 -4.43
CA GLU A 103 0.71 -3.61 -5.39
C GLU A 103 2.05 -3.94 -4.71
N VAL A 104 2.46 -3.17 -3.71
CA VAL A 104 3.65 -3.49 -2.91
C VAL A 104 3.49 -4.87 -2.27
N LEU A 105 2.36 -5.13 -1.61
CA LEU A 105 2.06 -6.44 -1.06
C LEU A 105 2.06 -7.53 -2.14
N ALA A 106 1.48 -7.24 -3.31
CA ALA A 106 1.42 -8.18 -4.42
C ALA A 106 2.81 -8.58 -4.92
N ILE A 107 3.74 -7.62 -5.02
CA ILE A 107 5.15 -7.88 -5.38
C ILE A 107 5.79 -8.83 -4.36
N HIS A 108 5.66 -8.54 -3.05
CA HIS A 108 6.23 -9.40 -2.01
C HIS A 108 5.64 -10.82 -2.01
N LEU A 109 4.37 -10.97 -2.36
CA LEU A 109 3.68 -12.26 -2.48
C LEU A 109 4.13 -13.03 -3.72
N ARG A 110 4.19 -12.38 -4.89
CA ARG A 110 4.62 -13.00 -6.15
C ARG A 110 6.08 -13.46 -6.12
N VAL A 111 6.98 -12.72 -5.46
CA VAL A 111 8.37 -13.15 -5.23
C VAL A 111 8.45 -14.49 -4.48
N ARG A 112 7.40 -14.87 -3.74
CA ARG A 112 7.27 -16.13 -3.00
C ARG A 112 6.35 -17.13 -3.68
N ALA A 113 6.08 -16.95 -4.97
CA ALA A 113 5.19 -17.79 -5.77
C ALA A 113 3.75 -17.86 -5.20
N VAL A 114 3.29 -16.79 -4.54
CA VAL A 114 1.89 -16.65 -4.15
C VAL A 114 1.17 -15.81 -5.20
N GLU A 115 0.28 -16.45 -5.95
CA GLU A 115 -0.52 -15.81 -6.99
C GLU A 115 -1.61 -14.91 -6.38
N VAL A 116 -1.63 -13.65 -6.81
CA VAL A 116 -2.54 -12.63 -6.30
C VAL A 116 -2.99 -11.64 -7.37
N ILE A 117 -4.21 -11.13 -7.17
CA ILE A 117 -4.86 -10.14 -8.01
C ILE A 117 -5.08 -8.86 -7.20
N VAL A 118 -4.74 -7.72 -7.79
CA VAL A 118 -5.10 -6.39 -7.30
C VAL A 118 -6.16 -5.80 -8.23
N ALA A 119 -7.25 -5.31 -7.67
CA ALA A 119 -8.35 -4.70 -8.40
C ALA A 119 -8.99 -3.57 -7.59
N PRO A 120 -9.76 -2.65 -8.20
CA PRO A 120 -10.61 -1.73 -7.44
C PRO A 120 -11.53 -2.50 -6.48
N ALA A 121 -11.70 -1.97 -5.27
CA ALA A 121 -12.66 -2.49 -4.32
C ALA A 121 -14.04 -1.91 -4.65
N GLU A 122 -14.95 -2.77 -5.11
CA GLU A 122 -16.39 -2.48 -5.18
C GLU A 122 -16.97 -2.17 -3.80
#